data_AF-A0A163L1H7-F1
#
_entry.id   AF-A0A163L1H7-F1
#
_cell.length_a   1.000
_cell.length_b   1.000
_cell.length_c   1.000
_cell.angle_alpha   90.00
_cell.angle_beta   90.00
_cell.angle_gamma   90.00
#
_symmetry.space_group_name_H-M   'P 1'
#
loop_
_entity.id
_entity.type
_entity.pdbx_description
1 polymer ?
#
loop_
_entity_poly.entity_id
_entity_poly.type
_entity_poly.pdbx_seq_one_letter_code
_entity_poly.pdbx_strand_id
1 'polypeptide(L)'
;MLRVVTPFQTRVQAPSPPRELCATIISITFSSPPDSRPRPILDPILDPILDPIFDPILDPMRFPSLPQFVRAFHTISNTTNAFIRSNPAGTLGRTFYNSPQRVTIQRSMPNIPFLGALFGSSSSMADNTAYPVSKPEGEWQAQLSPEQFRVLRKKGTEMPGSSKLDKHYPDAGVYSCAGCSAPLYKANHKFDSGCGWPAFWDAFPGAVGQKPDPGLGMMRTEIVCNNCGGHLGHIFKGERFGNPKDERHCVNGVSINFSPEESK
;
A
#
# COMPACT_ATOMS: atom_id res chain seq x y z
N MET A 1 -12.85 18.59 70.36
CA MET A 1 -13.61 19.86 70.20
C MET A 1 -12.91 20.70 69.14
N LEU A 2 -13.28 20.53 67.87
CA LEU A 2 -12.72 21.30 66.75
C LEU A 2 -13.55 22.58 66.57
N ARG A 3 -12.88 23.73 66.56
CA ARG A 3 -13.46 25.04 66.25
C ARG A 3 -13.48 25.24 64.74
N VAL A 4 -14.68 25.45 64.20
CA VAL A 4 -14.94 25.88 62.83
C VAL A 4 -14.72 27.39 62.77
N VAL A 5 -13.81 27.85 61.91
CA VAL A 5 -13.62 29.27 61.58
C VAL A 5 -13.90 29.40 60.09
N THR A 6 -14.98 30.10 59.74
CA THR A 6 -15.38 30.45 58.38
C THR A 6 -14.67 31.74 57.94
N PRO A 7 -14.17 31.83 56.70
CA PRO A 7 -13.57 33.07 56.21
C PRO A 7 -14.59 34.02 55.57
N PHE A 8 -14.51 35.26 56.04
CA PHE A 8 -14.76 36.55 55.41
C PHE A 8 -15.24 36.58 53.95
N GLN A 9 -16.42 37.19 53.75
CA GLN A 9 -17.01 37.51 52.46
C GLN A 9 -16.70 38.97 52.08
N THR A 10 -15.77 39.19 51.15
CA THR A 10 -15.54 40.50 50.53
C THR A 10 -16.12 40.50 49.12
N ARG A 11 -17.19 41.29 48.94
CA ARG A 11 -17.84 41.59 47.66
C ARG A 11 -17.05 42.71 46.99
N VAL A 12 -16.39 42.43 45.86
CA VAL A 12 -15.77 43.46 45.00
C VAL A 12 -16.46 43.42 43.64
N GLN A 13 -17.03 44.57 43.26
CA GLN A 13 -17.76 44.84 42.03
C GLN A 13 -16.86 44.73 40.79
N ALA A 14 -17.40 44.13 39.73
CA ALA A 14 -16.82 44.14 38.39
C ALA A 14 -17.06 45.51 37.71
N PRO A 15 -16.06 46.07 37.00
CA PRO A 15 -16.26 47.22 36.13
C PRO A 15 -16.93 46.83 34.79
N SER A 16 -17.90 47.64 34.38
CA SER A 16 -18.74 47.55 33.19
C SER A 16 -18.01 47.80 31.85
N PRO A 17 -18.55 47.31 30.71
CA PRO A 17 -17.97 47.52 29.38
C PRO A 17 -18.22 48.94 28.82
N PRO A 18 -17.30 49.53 28.03
CA PRO A 18 -17.55 50.80 27.37
C PRO A 18 -18.46 50.62 26.13
N ARG A 19 -19.41 51.56 26.02
CA ARG A 19 -20.43 51.68 24.98
C ARG A 19 -19.87 52.34 23.71
N GLU A 20 -20.47 51.97 22.59
CA GLU A 20 -20.41 52.63 21.29
C GLU A 20 -20.94 54.09 21.31
N LEU A 21 -20.49 54.84 20.29
CA LEU A 21 -21.20 55.84 19.46
C LEU A 21 -20.43 57.17 19.35
N CYS A 22 -19.93 57.49 18.16
CA CYS A 22 -20.54 58.53 17.32
C CYS A 22 -19.76 58.77 16.03
N ALA A 23 -20.51 58.76 14.94
CA ALA A 23 -20.11 59.17 13.62
C ALA A 23 -19.75 60.66 13.59
N THR A 24 -18.69 61.01 12.86
CA THR A 24 -18.45 62.38 12.39
C THR A 24 -18.41 62.35 10.86
N ILE A 25 -19.39 63.05 10.32
CA ILE A 25 -19.62 63.34 8.91
C ILE A 25 -18.59 64.39 8.46
N ILE A 26 -17.78 64.06 7.45
CA ILE A 26 -17.08 65.05 6.63
C ILE A 26 -17.68 64.96 5.23
N SER A 27 -18.42 65.99 4.85
CA SER A 27 -18.88 66.26 3.49
C SER A 27 -17.95 67.25 2.79
N ILE A 28 -18.14 67.42 1.47
CA ILE A 28 -17.47 68.32 0.50
C ILE A 28 -16.39 67.55 -0.30
N THR A 29 -16.44 67.32 -1.62
CA THR A 29 -17.32 67.78 -2.71
C THR A 29 -17.19 66.83 -3.92
N PHE A 30 -18.26 66.76 -4.70
CA PHE A 30 -18.44 66.13 -6.00
C PHE A 30 -17.38 66.51 -7.06
N SER A 31 -16.94 65.52 -7.84
CA SER A 31 -16.69 65.68 -9.26
C SER A 31 -16.95 64.34 -9.98
N SER A 32 -18.11 64.24 -10.62
CA SER A 32 -18.50 63.09 -11.48
C SER A 32 -18.18 63.42 -12.96
N PRO A 33 -18.47 62.54 -13.95
CA PRO A 33 -17.48 61.96 -14.85
C PRO A 33 -17.67 62.39 -16.32
N PRO A 34 -16.80 61.92 -17.22
CA PRO A 34 -17.28 61.29 -18.46
C PRO A 34 -16.44 60.03 -18.77
N ASP A 35 -16.80 59.06 -19.59
CA ASP A 35 -17.80 58.90 -20.63
C ASP A 35 -18.03 57.39 -20.80
N SER A 36 -19.28 57.08 -21.08
CA SER A 36 -19.74 55.86 -21.72
C SER A 36 -19.00 55.52 -23.02
N ARG A 37 -18.68 54.23 -23.21
CA ARG A 37 -18.98 53.52 -24.46
C ARG A 37 -18.75 52.00 -24.34
N PRO A 38 -19.75 51.16 -24.66
CA PRO A 38 -19.54 49.74 -24.89
C PRO A 38 -19.01 49.53 -26.31
N ARG A 39 -18.12 48.58 -26.51
CA ARG A 39 -17.68 48.12 -27.84
C ARG A 39 -17.49 46.60 -27.82
N PRO A 40 -17.66 45.95 -28.99
CA PRO A 40 -18.78 45.06 -29.19
C PRO A 40 -18.41 43.58 -29.21
N ILE A 41 -19.47 42.79 -29.09
CA ILE A 41 -19.61 41.37 -29.39
C ILE A 41 -18.94 41.02 -30.73
N LEU A 42 -18.11 39.98 -30.73
CA LEU A 42 -17.97 39.04 -31.85
C LEU A 42 -17.82 37.62 -31.27
N ASP A 43 -18.96 36.96 -31.07
CA ASP A 43 -19.09 35.52 -31.27
C ASP A 43 -19.76 35.33 -32.66
N PRO A 44 -20.08 34.12 -33.13
CA PRO A 44 -19.27 32.93 -33.38
C PRO A 44 -19.40 32.51 -34.86
N ILE A 45 -18.41 31.81 -35.45
CA ILE A 45 -18.65 31.08 -36.72
C ILE A 45 -18.08 29.66 -36.59
N LEU A 46 -19.02 28.76 -36.32
CA LEU A 46 -19.25 27.42 -36.90
C LEU A 46 -18.17 26.84 -37.84
N ASP A 47 -17.67 25.68 -37.42
CA ASP A 47 -17.38 24.38 -38.09
C ASP A 47 -17.90 24.20 -39.56
N PRO A 48 -17.51 23.16 -40.37
CA PRO A 48 -16.95 21.84 -40.01
C PRO A 48 -15.97 21.21 -41.06
N ILE A 49 -15.67 19.92 -40.89
CA ILE A 49 -15.29 18.91 -41.93
C ILE A 49 -13.78 18.69 -42.18
N LEU A 50 -13.19 17.67 -41.51
CA LEU A 50 -12.74 16.39 -42.10
C LEU A 50 -11.89 15.60 -41.08
N ASP A 51 -12.41 14.44 -40.68
CA ASP A 51 -11.70 13.40 -39.92
C ASP A 51 -10.66 12.64 -40.83
N PRO A 52 -10.14 11.46 -40.46
CA PRO A 52 -8.71 11.27 -40.22
C PRO A 52 -8.08 10.34 -41.28
N ILE A 53 -6.81 10.53 -41.60
CA ILE A 53 -6.04 9.52 -42.35
C ILE A 53 -4.71 9.32 -41.64
N PHE A 54 -4.67 8.34 -40.74
CA PHE A 54 -3.53 7.43 -40.68
C PHE A 54 -3.94 6.12 -40.01
N ASP A 55 -3.84 5.06 -40.80
CA ASP A 55 -4.32 3.72 -40.49
C ASP A 55 -3.61 3.08 -39.29
N PRO A 56 -4.35 2.31 -38.47
CA PRO A 56 -3.75 1.29 -37.62
C PRO A 56 -3.35 0.08 -38.47
N ILE A 57 -2.10 -0.33 -38.37
CA ILE A 57 -1.64 -1.63 -38.90
C ILE A 57 -2.41 -2.74 -38.17
N LEU A 58 -3.32 -3.35 -38.92
CA LEU A 58 -3.89 -4.66 -38.66
C LEU A 58 -2.76 -5.69 -38.75
N ASP A 59 -2.40 -6.30 -37.63
CA ASP A 59 -1.83 -7.65 -37.63
C ASP A 59 -2.75 -8.53 -36.76
N PRO A 60 -3.62 -9.36 -37.37
CA PRO A 60 -4.33 -10.38 -36.63
C PRO A 60 -3.33 -11.50 -36.30
N MET A 61 -2.68 -11.39 -35.13
CA MET A 61 -2.12 -12.57 -34.47
C MET A 61 -3.26 -13.52 -34.11
N ARG A 62 -3.41 -14.49 -35.00
CA ARG A 62 -4.25 -15.67 -34.96
C ARG A 62 -4.06 -16.40 -33.62
N PHE A 63 -4.99 -16.23 -32.70
CA PHE A 63 -5.12 -17.09 -31.52
C PHE A 63 -5.54 -18.50 -31.97
N PRO A 64 -4.76 -19.56 -31.67
CA PRO A 64 -5.27 -20.92 -31.79
C PRO A 64 -6.28 -21.18 -30.67
N SER A 65 -7.43 -21.75 -31.06
CA SER A 65 -8.49 -22.18 -30.16
C SER A 65 -8.00 -23.27 -29.20
N LEU A 66 -8.27 -23.07 -27.91
CA LEU A 66 -8.06 -24.05 -26.85
C LEU A 66 -9.24 -25.05 -26.83
N PRO A 67 -9.17 -26.11 -27.65
CA PRO A 67 -9.48 -27.42 -27.10
C PRO A 67 -8.46 -28.50 -27.55
N GLN A 68 -7.16 -28.17 -27.59
CA GLN A 68 -6.09 -29.16 -27.87
C GLN A 68 -5.08 -29.39 -26.72
N PHE A 69 -5.26 -28.77 -25.55
CA PHE A 69 -4.38 -29.00 -24.39
C PHE A 69 -4.64 -30.32 -23.62
N VAL A 70 -5.60 -31.15 -24.04
CA VAL A 70 -6.00 -32.39 -23.31
C VAL A 70 -5.43 -33.67 -23.94
N ARG A 71 -4.42 -33.60 -24.82
CA ARG A 71 -3.84 -34.80 -25.46
C ARG A 71 -2.31 -34.89 -25.41
N ALA A 72 -1.68 -34.37 -24.35
CA ALA A 72 -0.23 -34.43 -24.16
C ALA A 72 0.23 -34.93 -22.77
N PHE A 73 -0.60 -35.70 -22.05
CA PHE A 73 -0.17 -36.36 -20.78
C PHE A 73 -0.60 -37.83 -20.65
N HIS A 74 -0.95 -38.51 -21.74
CA HIS A 74 -1.38 -39.92 -21.71
C HIS A 74 -0.37 -40.94 -22.24
N THR A 75 0.89 -40.57 -22.46
CA THR A 75 1.89 -41.49 -23.02
C THR A 75 3.27 -41.37 -22.39
N ILE A 76 3.38 -41.38 -21.06
CA ILE A 76 4.59 -41.86 -20.36
C ILE A 76 4.16 -42.54 -19.07
N SER A 77 3.86 -43.83 -19.14
CA SER A 77 4.09 -44.84 -18.08
C SER A 77 3.39 -46.13 -18.48
N ASN A 78 4.00 -46.86 -19.41
CA ASN A 78 3.75 -48.28 -19.63
C ASN A 78 5.01 -48.88 -20.26
N THR A 79 6.03 -49.13 -19.43
CA THR A 79 7.06 -50.13 -19.72
C THR A 79 7.19 -51.04 -18.50
N THR A 80 6.65 -52.23 -18.70
CA THR A 80 6.62 -53.36 -17.78
C THR A 80 7.99 -54.02 -17.65
N ASN A 81 8.24 -54.51 -16.45
CA ASN A 81 9.07 -55.65 -16.06
C ASN A 81 9.62 -56.53 -17.19
N ALA A 82 10.94 -56.70 -17.22
CA ALA A 82 11.62 -57.99 -17.37
C ALA A 82 13.13 -57.78 -17.26
N PHE A 83 13.82 -58.46 -16.35
CA PHE A 83 14.90 -59.40 -16.68
C PHE A 83 15.52 -59.98 -15.40
N ILE A 84 15.19 -61.26 -15.16
CA ILE A 84 15.95 -62.18 -14.33
C ILE A 84 17.09 -62.72 -15.21
N ARG A 85 18.34 -62.69 -14.73
CA ARG A 85 19.35 -63.68 -15.11
C ARG A 85 20.47 -63.83 -14.08
N SER A 86 20.96 -65.04 -14.02
CA SER A 86 21.75 -65.77 -13.03
C SER A 86 23.28 -65.53 -13.02
N ASN A 87 23.89 -65.68 -11.82
CA ASN A 87 25.22 -66.23 -11.39
C ASN A 87 26.27 -66.70 -12.45
N PRO A 88 27.61 -66.81 -12.15
CA PRO A 88 28.22 -67.28 -10.88
C PRO A 88 29.65 -66.80 -10.43
N ALA A 89 29.99 -67.15 -9.18
CA ALA A 89 31.25 -67.66 -8.59
C ALA A 89 32.65 -66.96 -8.67
N GLY A 90 33.33 -66.91 -7.50
CA GLY A 90 34.79 -66.75 -7.27
C GLY A 90 35.12 -65.96 -5.96
N THR A 91 35.24 -66.56 -4.76
CA THR A 91 36.47 -67.14 -4.11
C THR A 91 37.54 -66.05 -3.80
N LEU A 92 38.07 -65.75 -2.59
CA LEU A 92 38.53 -66.51 -1.41
C LEU A 92 38.87 -65.51 -0.25
N GLY A 93 38.72 -65.88 1.03
CA GLY A 93 39.39 -65.16 2.15
C GLY A 93 38.77 -65.34 3.55
N ARG A 94 39.33 -66.26 4.35
CA ARG A 94 38.99 -66.62 5.75
C ARG A 94 39.25 -65.48 6.76
N THR A 95 38.45 -65.39 7.83
CA THR A 95 38.84 -65.81 9.21
C THR A 95 37.66 -65.80 10.20
N PHE A 96 37.83 -66.59 11.26
CA PHE A 96 36.88 -67.18 12.23
C PHE A 96 36.43 -66.22 13.36
N TYR A 97 35.20 -66.35 13.85
CA TYR A 97 34.84 -67.01 15.14
C TYR A 97 33.41 -66.65 15.64
N ASN A 98 32.69 -67.70 16.05
CA ASN A 98 31.62 -67.84 17.06
C ASN A 98 30.16 -67.29 16.89
N SER A 99 29.26 -68.29 16.97
CA SER A 99 27.81 -68.37 17.24
C SER A 99 27.37 -67.70 18.57
N PRO A 100 26.06 -67.61 18.98
CA PRO A 100 24.87 -68.26 18.41
C PRO A 100 23.55 -67.44 18.33
N GLN A 101 22.70 -67.92 17.42
CA GLN A 101 21.23 -67.99 17.38
C GLN A 101 20.37 -67.17 18.35
N ARG A 102 19.43 -66.37 17.79
CA ARG A 102 18.12 -66.15 18.41
C ARG A 102 16.99 -65.81 17.41
N VAL A 103 16.12 -66.79 17.23
CA VAL A 103 14.64 -66.74 17.10
C VAL A 103 14.01 -65.65 16.21
N THR A 104 13.42 -66.14 15.12
CA THR A 104 12.40 -65.54 14.27
C THR A 104 11.17 -65.08 15.08
N ILE A 105 10.77 -63.82 14.96
CA ILE A 105 9.37 -63.42 15.14
C ILE A 105 8.91 -62.67 13.89
N GLN A 106 8.14 -63.40 13.10
CA GLN A 106 7.39 -62.94 11.95
C GLN A 106 6.12 -62.25 12.48
N ARG A 107 5.99 -60.94 12.27
CA ARG A 107 4.72 -60.22 12.47
C ARG A 107 4.35 -59.49 11.18
N SER A 108 3.43 -60.12 10.47
CA SER A 108 2.25 -59.53 9.82
C SER A 108 2.35 -58.08 9.32
N MET A 109 2.33 -57.91 7.99
CA MET A 109 1.68 -56.78 7.30
C MET A 109 0.18 -56.71 7.69
N PRO A 110 -0.56 -55.58 7.59
CA PRO A 110 -0.59 -54.70 6.40
C PRO A 110 -0.89 -53.20 6.67
N ASN A 111 -1.14 -52.48 5.56
CA ASN A 111 -1.80 -51.18 5.40
C ASN A 111 -0.91 -49.96 5.14
N ILE A 112 -0.83 -49.66 3.83
CA ILE A 112 -0.66 -48.33 3.26
C ILE A 112 -1.85 -47.46 3.73
N PRO A 113 -1.57 -46.26 4.26
CA PRO A 113 -2.20 -45.08 3.67
C PRO A 113 -1.12 -44.03 3.38
N PHE A 114 -0.99 -43.60 2.13
CA PHE A 114 -1.78 -42.49 1.57
C PHE A 114 -1.11 -41.14 1.83
N LEU A 115 -0.41 -40.63 0.82
CA LEU A 115 -0.47 -39.23 0.36
C LEU A 115 -0.64 -38.16 1.47
N GLY A 116 0.35 -38.00 2.36
CA GLY A 116 0.35 -36.93 3.38
C GLY A 116 1.24 -35.73 3.07
N ALA A 117 2.12 -35.82 2.06
CA ALA A 117 3.22 -34.88 1.89
C ALA A 117 2.93 -33.71 0.92
N LEU A 118 1.67 -33.33 0.70
CA LEU A 118 1.28 -32.30 -0.28
C LEU A 118 0.51 -31.11 0.30
N PHE A 119 0.49 -30.95 1.63
CA PHE A 119 0.05 -29.72 2.28
C PHE A 119 1.19 -29.13 3.11
N GLY A 120 2.31 -28.83 2.45
CA GLY A 120 3.27 -27.86 2.96
C GLY A 120 2.62 -26.48 2.87
N SER A 121 1.85 -26.09 3.90
CA SER A 121 1.44 -24.71 4.09
C SER A 121 2.70 -23.88 4.31
N SER A 122 3.21 -23.31 3.22
CA SER A 122 4.25 -22.29 3.25
C SER A 122 3.65 -21.10 3.99
N SER A 123 3.82 -21.07 5.30
CA SER A 123 3.45 -19.96 6.16
C SER A 123 4.50 -18.89 5.88
N SER A 124 4.15 -17.96 4.98
CA SER A 124 4.90 -16.73 4.81
C SER A 124 5.06 -16.09 6.18
N MET A 125 6.31 -15.91 6.62
CA MET A 125 6.64 -15.23 7.86
C MET A 125 6.12 -13.79 7.76
N ALA A 126 4.89 -13.56 8.20
CA ALA A 126 4.36 -12.25 8.46
C ALA A 126 5.07 -11.72 9.71
N ASP A 127 5.87 -10.67 9.50
CA ASP A 127 6.52 -9.87 10.53
C ASP A 127 5.55 -9.62 11.70
N ASN A 128 5.88 -10.14 12.88
CA ASN A 128 5.00 -10.27 14.03
C ASN A 128 4.90 -8.95 14.80
N THR A 129 4.41 -7.91 14.11
CA THR A 129 3.85 -6.72 14.74
C THR A 129 2.33 -6.85 14.69
N ALA A 130 1.70 -7.03 15.84
CA ALA A 130 0.25 -7.08 15.93
C ALA A 130 -0.34 -5.71 15.55
N TYR A 131 -0.86 -5.61 14.33
CA TYR A 131 -1.55 -4.42 13.86
C TYR A 131 -3.01 -4.43 14.35
N PRO A 132 -3.60 -3.27 14.67
CA PRO A 132 -5.00 -3.18 15.09
C PRO A 132 -5.98 -3.81 14.08
N VAL A 133 -5.71 -3.65 12.78
CA VAL A 133 -6.46 -4.28 11.70
C VAL A 133 -5.64 -5.43 11.12
N SER A 134 -6.06 -6.65 11.44
CA SER A 134 -5.52 -7.88 10.88
C SER A 134 -6.64 -8.65 10.18
N LYS A 135 -6.42 -8.99 8.90
CA LYS A 135 -7.33 -9.78 8.07
C LYS A 135 -6.54 -10.84 7.30
N PRO A 136 -7.13 -12.00 6.99
CA PRO A 136 -6.50 -13.01 6.14
C PRO A 136 -6.26 -12.47 4.73
N GLU A 137 -5.30 -13.06 4.02
CA GLU A 137 -4.89 -12.59 2.69
C GLU A 137 -6.04 -12.59 1.67
N GLY A 138 -6.91 -13.62 1.71
CA GLY A 138 -8.07 -13.72 0.81
C GLY A 138 -9.07 -12.58 0.97
N GLU A 139 -9.29 -12.08 2.20
CA GLU A 139 -10.15 -10.91 2.43
C GLU A 139 -9.52 -9.64 1.87
N TRP A 140 -8.19 -9.48 2.02
CA TRP A 140 -7.49 -8.35 1.41
C TRP A 140 -7.56 -8.38 -0.11
N GLN A 141 -7.42 -9.55 -0.74
CA GLN A 141 -7.54 -9.70 -2.20
C GLN A 141 -8.95 -9.40 -2.71
N ALA A 142 -9.98 -9.66 -1.90
CA ALA A 142 -11.37 -9.33 -2.23
C ALA A 142 -11.70 -7.85 -2.03
N GLN A 143 -11.09 -7.19 -1.03
CA GLN A 143 -11.35 -5.78 -0.71
C GLN A 143 -10.54 -4.81 -1.60
N LEU A 144 -9.31 -5.17 -1.94
CA LEU A 144 -8.36 -4.31 -2.65
C LEU A 144 -8.38 -4.59 -4.16
N SER A 145 -8.11 -3.56 -4.96
CA SER A 145 -7.78 -3.79 -6.36
C SER A 145 -6.47 -4.61 -6.47
N PRO A 146 -6.25 -5.33 -7.59
CA PRO A 146 -5.02 -6.12 -7.77
C PRO A 146 -3.74 -5.30 -7.58
N GLU A 147 -3.76 -4.04 -8.01
CA GLU A 147 -2.62 -3.13 -7.89
C GLU A 147 -2.43 -2.62 -6.46
N GLN A 148 -3.52 -2.27 -5.77
CA GLN A 148 -3.48 -1.93 -4.35
C GLN A 148 -2.96 -3.10 -3.51
N PHE A 149 -3.41 -4.31 -3.81
CA PHE A 149 -2.93 -5.52 -3.14
C PHE A 149 -1.44 -5.76 -3.38
N ARG A 150 -0.98 -5.61 -4.63
CA ARG A 150 0.44 -5.72 -5.00
C ARG A 150 1.30 -4.72 -4.22
N VAL A 151 0.87 -3.46 -4.12
CA VAL A 151 1.63 -2.43 -3.39
C VAL A 151 1.53 -2.65 -1.88
N LEU A 152 0.32 -2.62 -1.30
CA LEU A 152 0.12 -2.64 0.15
C LEU A 152 0.57 -3.96 0.81
N ARG A 153 0.37 -5.11 0.15
CA ARG A 153 0.60 -6.43 0.77
C ARG A 153 1.83 -7.14 0.24
N LYS A 154 2.17 -6.98 -1.05
CA LYS A 154 3.37 -7.58 -1.65
C LYS A 154 4.57 -6.63 -1.70
N LYS A 155 4.51 -5.48 -1.01
CA LYS A 155 5.55 -4.45 -0.98
C LYS A 155 6.01 -3.99 -2.38
N GLY A 156 5.08 -4.00 -3.34
CA GLY A 156 5.34 -3.50 -4.67
C GLY A 156 5.45 -1.99 -4.70
N THR A 157 6.04 -1.46 -5.77
CA THR A 157 6.07 -0.02 -6.07
C THR A 157 5.31 0.24 -7.38
N GLU A 158 4.50 1.29 -7.41
CA GLU A 158 3.82 1.74 -8.64
C GLU A 158 4.81 2.44 -9.59
N MET A 159 4.46 2.55 -10.88
CA MET A 159 5.29 3.27 -11.85
C MET A 159 5.32 4.78 -11.49
N PRO A 160 6.46 5.49 -11.60
CA PRO A 160 6.48 6.93 -11.39
C PRO A 160 5.49 7.65 -12.30
N GLY A 161 4.76 8.61 -11.74
CA GLY A 161 3.77 9.44 -12.43
C GLY A 161 2.46 8.73 -12.77
N SER A 162 2.26 7.46 -12.35
CA SER A 162 1.02 6.74 -12.67
C SER A 162 -0.17 7.18 -11.83
N SER A 163 0.06 7.66 -10.61
CA SER A 163 -1.02 8.07 -9.72
C SER A 163 -1.47 9.50 -10.02
N LYS A 164 -2.79 9.70 -10.10
CA LYS A 164 -3.41 11.03 -10.17
C LYS A 164 -3.08 11.89 -8.94
N LEU A 165 -2.75 11.26 -7.81
CA LEU A 165 -2.43 11.96 -6.57
C LEU A 165 -1.02 12.57 -6.57
N ASP A 166 -0.13 12.16 -7.49
CA ASP A 166 1.22 12.71 -7.61
C ASP A 166 1.18 14.23 -7.85
N LYS A 167 0.45 14.65 -8.90
CA LYS A 167 0.29 16.06 -9.28
C LYS A 167 -0.92 16.76 -8.64
N HIS A 168 -1.52 16.15 -7.63
CA HIS A 168 -2.67 16.72 -6.93
C HIS A 168 -2.23 17.43 -5.65
N TYR A 169 -2.44 18.76 -5.56
CA TYR A 169 -2.01 19.58 -4.42
C TYR A 169 -3.20 20.40 -3.87
N PRO A 170 -4.09 19.76 -3.11
CA PRO A 170 -5.21 20.45 -2.49
C PRO A 170 -4.74 21.29 -1.30
N ASP A 171 -5.41 22.42 -1.04
CA ASP A 171 -5.10 23.31 0.09
C ASP A 171 -5.48 22.70 1.45
N ALA A 172 -6.45 21.78 1.46
CA ALA A 172 -6.97 21.11 2.66
C ALA A 172 -7.44 19.67 2.33
N GLY A 173 -7.58 18.85 3.37
CA GLY A 173 -8.05 17.47 3.27
C GLY A 173 -7.07 16.45 3.87
N VAL A 174 -7.46 15.18 3.79
CA VAL A 174 -6.75 14.06 4.44
C VAL A 174 -6.49 12.94 3.44
N TYR A 175 -5.26 12.44 3.46
CA TYR A 175 -4.90 11.20 2.77
C TYR A 175 -4.99 10.04 3.76
N SER A 176 -5.82 9.06 3.43
CA SER A 176 -6.06 7.86 4.22
C SER A 176 -5.47 6.62 3.56
N CYS A 177 -5.18 5.57 4.34
CA CYS A 177 -4.70 4.30 3.83
C CYS A 177 -5.77 3.64 2.94
N ALA A 178 -5.40 3.24 1.72
CA ALA A 178 -6.35 2.60 0.81
C ALA A 178 -6.87 1.23 1.32
N GLY A 179 -6.15 0.57 2.23
CA GLY A 179 -6.58 -0.72 2.80
C GLY A 179 -7.50 -0.61 4.01
N CYS A 180 -7.12 0.18 5.01
CA CYS A 180 -7.86 0.27 6.28
C CYS A 180 -8.54 1.61 6.53
N SER A 181 -8.44 2.56 5.59
CA SER A 181 -9.03 3.90 5.69
C SER A 181 -8.53 4.76 6.85
N ALA A 182 -7.48 4.34 7.57
CA ALA A 182 -6.87 5.14 8.63
C ALA A 182 -6.24 6.43 8.06
N PRO A 183 -6.36 7.58 8.74
CA PRO A 183 -5.74 8.83 8.30
C PRO A 183 -4.21 8.73 8.40
N LEU A 184 -3.51 9.11 7.33
CA LEU A 184 -2.05 9.02 7.24
C LEU A 184 -1.39 10.40 7.14
N TYR A 185 -1.86 11.25 6.21
CA TYR A 185 -1.25 12.53 5.91
C TYR A 185 -2.29 13.64 5.78
N LYS A 186 -1.87 14.88 6.09
CA LYS A 186 -2.64 16.10 5.79
C LYS A 186 -2.28 16.63 4.40
N ALA A 187 -3.22 17.27 3.74
CA ALA A 187 -2.99 17.95 2.46
C ALA A 187 -1.85 18.97 2.54
N ASN A 188 -1.82 19.78 3.60
CA ASN A 188 -0.83 20.84 3.81
C ASN A 188 0.59 20.30 4.04
N HIS A 189 0.73 18.99 4.29
CA HIS A 189 2.03 18.36 4.43
C HIS A 189 2.58 17.83 3.09
N LYS A 190 1.76 17.86 2.04
CA LYS A 190 2.16 17.45 0.70
C LYS A 190 3.01 18.55 0.05
N PHE A 191 4.04 18.16 -0.68
CA PHE A 191 4.89 19.09 -1.43
C PHE A 191 5.37 18.47 -2.73
N ASP A 192 5.81 19.30 -3.68
CA ASP A 192 6.41 18.81 -4.92
C ASP A 192 7.89 18.49 -4.69
N SER A 193 8.23 17.21 -4.81
CA SER A 193 9.61 16.73 -4.70
C SER A 193 10.22 16.34 -6.05
N GLY A 194 9.42 16.33 -7.12
CA GLY A 194 9.83 15.82 -8.43
C GLY A 194 10.14 14.32 -8.49
N CYS A 195 9.85 13.53 -7.44
CA CYS A 195 10.21 12.11 -7.42
C CYS A 195 9.30 11.21 -8.28
N GLY A 196 8.14 11.71 -8.72
CA GLY A 196 7.15 10.94 -9.49
C GLY A 196 6.15 10.16 -8.64
N TRP A 197 6.15 10.37 -7.32
CA TRP A 197 5.15 9.84 -6.40
C TRP A 197 4.72 10.95 -5.43
N PRO A 198 3.50 10.85 -4.85
CA PRO A 198 3.09 11.72 -3.75
C PRO A 198 4.15 11.81 -2.65
N ALA A 199 4.56 13.05 -2.34
CA ALA A 199 5.57 13.33 -1.34
C ALA A 199 5.01 14.16 -0.17
N PHE A 200 5.31 13.73 1.05
CA PHE A 200 4.89 14.40 2.28
C PHE A 200 6.06 14.65 3.21
N TRP A 201 6.06 15.74 3.96
CA TRP A 201 7.12 16.03 4.94
C TRP A 201 6.76 15.64 6.37
N ASP A 202 5.48 15.37 6.65
CA ASP A 202 5.03 14.88 7.96
C ASP A 202 3.72 14.08 7.87
N ALA A 203 3.57 13.10 8.75
CA ALA A 203 2.39 12.24 8.89
C ALA A 203 1.60 12.60 10.17
N PHE A 204 0.38 12.07 10.29
CA PHE A 204 -0.30 12.08 11.58
C PHE A 204 0.53 11.32 12.63
N PRO A 205 0.62 11.83 13.88
CA PRO A 205 1.39 11.18 14.94
C PRO A 205 0.97 9.72 15.12
N GLY A 206 1.93 8.79 14.98
CA GLY A 206 1.68 7.36 15.14
C GLY A 206 0.95 6.68 13.99
N ALA A 207 0.58 7.38 12.90
CA ALA A 207 -0.12 6.78 11.77
C ALA A 207 0.80 5.93 10.86
N VAL A 208 2.07 6.34 10.76
CA VAL A 208 3.08 5.71 9.90
C VAL A 208 4.20 5.10 10.74
N GLY A 209 4.48 3.82 10.51
CA GLY A 209 5.60 3.09 11.08
C GLY A 209 6.78 3.07 10.13
N GLN A 210 7.99 2.96 10.69
CA GLN A 210 9.24 2.87 9.93
C GLN A 210 9.85 1.48 10.14
N LYS A 211 10.24 0.82 9.06
CA LYS A 211 10.90 -0.48 9.07
C LYS A 211 12.20 -0.41 8.25
N PRO A 212 13.32 -0.94 8.73
CA PRO A 212 14.53 -1.07 7.92
C PRO A 212 14.25 -1.96 6.70
N ASP A 213 14.59 -1.48 5.51
CA ASP A 213 14.50 -2.20 4.24
C ASP A 213 15.91 -2.38 3.66
N PRO A 214 16.56 -3.53 3.92
CA PRO A 214 17.86 -3.86 3.33
C PRO A 214 17.65 -4.21 1.84
N GLY A 215 17.51 -3.18 1.01
CA GLY A 215 17.42 -3.32 -0.44
C GLY A 215 18.77 -3.63 -1.09
N LEU A 216 18.74 -3.94 -2.38
CA LEU A 216 19.91 -4.26 -3.22
C LEU A 216 20.92 -3.09 -3.25
N GLY A 217 21.83 -3.05 -2.28
CA GLY A 217 22.98 -2.14 -2.24
C GLY A 217 22.82 -0.87 -1.40
N MET A 218 21.63 -0.58 -0.85
CA MET A 218 21.40 0.58 0.03
C MET A 218 20.38 0.28 1.13
N MET A 219 20.68 0.74 2.35
CA MET A 219 19.73 0.70 3.46
C MET A 219 18.68 1.80 3.27
N ARG A 220 17.44 1.41 3.00
CA ARG A 220 16.30 2.32 2.97
C ARG A 220 15.45 2.13 4.22
N THR A 221 14.59 3.10 4.51
CA THR A 221 13.59 2.98 5.56
C THR A 221 12.23 2.89 4.91
N GLU A 222 11.62 1.71 4.93
CA GLU A 222 10.24 1.48 4.51
C GLU A 222 9.28 2.20 5.46
N ILE A 223 8.25 2.82 4.90
CA ILE A 223 7.11 3.33 5.66
C ILE A 223 5.89 2.42 5.48
N VAL A 224 5.26 2.06 6.59
CA VAL A 224 4.08 1.19 6.64
C VAL A 224 2.96 1.87 7.41
N CYS A 225 1.71 1.52 7.11
CA CYS A 225 0.57 1.95 7.91
C CYS A 225 0.60 1.24 9.28
N ASN A 226 0.59 2.00 10.39
CA ASN A 226 0.57 1.41 11.74
C ASN A 226 -0.77 0.77 12.10
N ASN A 227 -1.83 1.00 11.33
CA ASN A 227 -3.14 0.41 11.60
C ASN A 227 -3.30 -0.99 10.98
N CYS A 228 -2.77 -1.25 9.78
CA CYS A 228 -2.95 -2.53 9.08
C CYS A 228 -1.65 -3.18 8.55
N GLY A 229 -0.51 -2.52 8.72
CA GLY A 229 0.78 -2.99 8.23
C GLY A 229 0.99 -2.90 6.72
N GLY A 230 0.11 -2.21 6.00
CA GLY A 230 0.25 -2.03 4.55
C GLY A 230 1.49 -1.21 4.19
N HIS A 231 2.24 -1.66 3.18
CA HIS A 231 3.36 -0.93 2.59
C HIS A 231 2.89 0.37 1.93
N LEU A 232 3.50 1.49 2.30
CA LEU A 232 3.19 2.80 1.73
C LEU A 232 4.29 3.27 0.78
N GLY A 233 5.56 3.03 1.10
CA GLY A 233 6.71 3.48 0.33
C GLY A 233 7.97 3.60 1.19
N HIS A 234 8.72 4.69 1.04
CA HIS A 234 9.97 4.92 1.77
C HIS A 234 10.09 6.35 2.30
N ILE A 235 10.81 6.49 3.42
CA ILE A 235 11.19 7.80 3.98
C ILE A 235 12.67 8.07 3.73
N PHE A 236 12.95 9.29 3.31
CA PHE A 236 14.29 9.85 3.10
C PHE A 236 14.45 11.05 4.04
N LYS A 237 15.66 11.23 4.59
CA LYS A 237 15.96 12.32 5.53
C LYS A 237 17.22 13.05 5.07
N GLY A 238 17.30 14.35 5.33
CA GLY A 238 18.50 15.13 5.03
C GLY A 238 18.62 15.61 3.58
N GLU A 239 17.50 15.66 2.84
CA GLU A 239 17.49 16.03 1.42
C GLU A 239 17.36 17.55 1.18
N ARG A 240 17.13 18.33 2.25
CA ARG A 240 17.13 19.80 2.28
C ARG A 240 16.08 20.45 1.39
N PHE A 241 14.87 19.89 1.38
CA PHE A 241 13.71 20.50 0.69
C PHE A 241 13.13 21.74 1.40
N GLY A 242 13.75 22.21 2.49
CA GLY A 242 13.31 23.39 3.23
C GLY A 242 12.05 23.18 4.08
N ASN A 243 11.61 21.91 4.24
CA ASN A 243 10.50 21.58 5.11
C ASN A 243 10.94 21.48 6.59
N PRO A 244 10.04 21.65 7.58
CA PRO A 244 10.42 21.74 8.99
C PRO A 244 11.14 20.50 9.56
N LYS A 245 10.90 19.31 9.01
CA LYS A 245 11.49 18.06 9.50
C LYS A 245 12.70 17.58 8.70
N ASP A 246 12.95 18.20 7.55
CA ASP A 246 13.89 17.74 6.54
C ASP A 246 13.70 16.26 6.15
N GLU A 247 12.44 15.84 6.08
CA GLU A 247 12.03 14.47 5.71
C GLU A 247 11.21 14.51 4.41
N ARG A 248 11.33 13.44 3.62
CA ARG A 248 10.50 13.16 2.44
C ARG A 248 9.95 11.76 2.54
N HIS A 249 8.66 11.66 2.77
CA HIS A 249 7.88 10.44 2.67
C HIS A 249 7.46 10.28 1.22
N CYS A 250 8.15 9.39 0.49
CA CYS A 250 7.81 9.02 -0.88
C CYS A 250 6.76 7.89 -0.82
N VAL A 251 5.51 8.22 -1.14
CA VAL A 251 4.36 7.33 -0.92
C VAL A 251 3.76 6.91 -2.25
N ASN A 252 3.52 5.61 -2.44
CA ASN A 252 2.78 5.12 -3.58
C ASN A 252 1.36 5.69 -3.56
N GLY A 253 0.94 6.36 -4.63
CA GLY A 253 -0.39 6.93 -4.73
C GLY A 253 -1.50 5.90 -4.72
N VAL A 254 -1.31 4.69 -5.28
CA VAL A 254 -2.29 3.60 -5.13
C VAL A 254 -2.47 3.13 -3.69
N SER A 255 -1.52 3.40 -2.79
CA SER A 255 -1.61 2.99 -1.37
C SER A 255 -2.45 3.93 -0.51
N ILE A 256 -2.89 5.07 -1.06
CA ILE A 256 -3.61 6.11 -0.35
C ILE A 256 -4.87 6.57 -1.11
N ASN A 257 -5.86 7.04 -0.37
CA ASN A 257 -7.04 7.71 -0.88
C ASN A 257 -7.08 9.14 -0.36
N PHE A 258 -7.68 10.07 -1.10
CA PHE A 258 -7.84 11.46 -0.69
C PHE A 258 -9.30 11.76 -0.36
N SER A 259 -9.52 12.45 0.76
CA SER A 259 -10.81 13.03 1.15
C SER A 259 -10.65 14.55 1.30
N PRO A 260 -11.49 15.37 0.65
CA PRO A 260 -11.46 16.83 0.83
C PRO A 260 -11.94 17.26 2.23
N GLU A 261 -12.72 16.41 2.91
CA GLU A 261 -13.16 16.66 4.28
C GLU A 261 -12.05 16.31 5.28
N GLU A 262 -11.71 17.25 6.16
CA GLU A 262 -10.91 16.93 7.33
C GLU A 262 -11.73 16.00 8.22
N SER A 263 -11.30 14.74 8.35
CA SER A 263 -11.93 13.77 9.25
C SER A 263 -11.89 14.33 10.68
N LYS A 264 -13.07 14.75 11.18
CA LYS A 264 -13.26 15.41 12.47
C LYS A 264 -13.15 14.46 13.65
#